data_AF-A0A9X9F216-F1
#
_entry.id   AF-A0A9X9F216-F1
#
_cell.length_a   1.000
_cell.length_b   1.000
_cell.length_c   1.000
_cell.angle_alpha   90.00
_cell.angle_beta   90.00
_cell.angle_gamma   90.00
#
_symmetry.space_group_name_H-M   'P 1'
#
loop_
_entity.id
_entity.type
_entity.pdbx_description
1 polymer ?
#
loop_
_entity_poly.entity_id
_entity_poly.type
_entity_poly.pdbx_seq_one_letter_code
_entity_poly.pdbx_strand_id
1 'polypeptide(L)'
;MKQEMSIKDFQQLLKRRFVTIILTMCCLTASLVLISMYVLKPSYQYSTQILVGNLDEFNKENSTNKTQENKQLVTSYVDILKSPLIISTVKKTLKLEQSSHELAQKISVVNTDNSQIVTVTVKDSNPKIVKDIVKTLAEQSQQSFQQYTNVQGVKVLTDPQLQEQA
;
A
#
# COMPACT_ATOMS: atom_id res chain seq x y z
N MET A 1 31.29 -0.77 55.56
CA MET A 1 31.54 -2.15 55.09
C MET A 1 31.20 -2.19 53.61
N LYS A 2 32.19 -2.26 52.71
CA LYS A 2 31.93 -2.40 51.27
C LYS A 2 31.55 -3.87 51.02
N GLN A 3 30.29 -4.12 50.67
CA GLN A 3 29.88 -5.44 50.19
C GLN A 3 30.52 -5.64 48.82
N GLU A 4 31.72 -6.18 48.79
CA GLU A 4 32.29 -6.74 47.58
C GLU A 4 31.52 -8.03 47.30
N MET A 5 30.44 -7.93 46.52
CA MET A 5 29.74 -9.11 46.00
C MET A 5 30.75 -9.94 45.22
N SER A 6 31.14 -11.10 45.77
CA SER A 6 32.05 -12.02 45.11
C SER A 6 31.36 -12.62 43.88
N ILE A 7 32.09 -12.77 42.77
CA ILE A 7 31.61 -13.41 41.53
C ILE A 7 30.95 -14.78 41.78
N LYS A 8 31.39 -15.49 42.83
CA LYS A 8 30.86 -16.81 43.23
C LYS A 8 29.45 -16.73 43.82
N ASP A 9 29.13 -15.69 44.58
CA ASP A 9 27.78 -15.48 45.13
C ASP A 9 26.78 -15.17 44.01
N PHE A 10 27.22 -14.43 42.99
CA PHE A 10 26.42 -14.18 41.79
C PHE A 10 26.09 -15.47 41.02
N GLN A 11 27.07 -16.39 40.88
CA GLN A 11 26.84 -17.70 40.25
C GLN A 11 25.85 -18.58 41.03
N GLN A 12 25.89 -18.55 42.36
CA GLN A 12 24.97 -19.34 43.19
C GLN A 12 23.55 -18.79 43.16
N LEU A 13 23.39 -17.45 43.14
CA LEU A 13 22.11 -16.78 42.93
C LEU A 13 21.53 -17.10 41.55
N LEU A 14 22.36 -17.10 40.50
CA LEU A 14 21.94 -17.43 39.14
C LEU A 14 21.46 -18.88 39.03
N LYS A 15 22.17 -19.86 39.59
CA LYS A 15 21.75 -21.28 39.60
C LYS A 15 20.43 -21.49 40.35
N ARG A 16 20.24 -20.82 41.48
CA ARG A 16 19.01 -20.95 42.30
C ARG A 16 17.77 -20.37 41.61
N ARG A 17 17.94 -19.30 40.82
CA ARG A 17 16.85 -18.63 40.08
C ARG A 17 16.83 -18.95 38.58
N PHE A 18 17.70 -19.84 38.10
CA PHE A 18 17.82 -20.16 36.67
C PHE A 18 16.49 -20.65 36.09
N VAL A 19 15.76 -21.48 36.84
CA VAL A 19 14.44 -21.98 36.43
C VAL A 19 13.42 -20.83 36.30
N THR A 20 13.40 -19.88 37.25
CA THR A 20 12.50 -18.72 37.18
C THR A 20 12.86 -17.76 36.04
N ILE A 21 14.15 -17.63 35.71
CA ILE A 21 14.64 -16.82 34.59
C ILE A 21 14.22 -17.47 33.26
N ILE A 22 14.44 -18.77 33.10
CA ILE A 22 14.01 -19.52 31.91
C ILE A 22 12.48 -19.46 31.75
N LEU A 23 11.72 -19.63 32.83
CA LEU A 23 10.26 -19.61 32.79
C LEU A 23 9.71 -18.24 32.36
N THR A 24 10.22 -17.16 32.93
CA THR A 24 9.80 -15.79 32.56
C THR A 24 10.20 -15.44 31.12
N MET A 25 11.39 -15.87 30.67
CA MET A 25 11.85 -15.67 29.29
C MET A 25 10.99 -16.48 28.30
N CYS A 26 10.65 -17.72 28.63
CA CYS A 26 9.74 -18.55 27.84
C CYS A 26 8.33 -17.93 27.76
N CYS A 27 7.82 -17.40 28.88
CA CYS A 27 6.51 -16.75 28.92
C CYS A 27 6.46 -15.47 28.08
N LEU A 28 7.52 -14.64 28.14
CA LEU A 28 7.68 -13.45 27.30
C LEU A 28 7.77 -13.80 25.81
N THR A 29 8.61 -14.77 25.45
CA THR A 29 8.75 -15.18 24.04
C THR A 29 7.47 -15.81 23.49
N ALA A 30 6.80 -16.68 24.26
CA ALA A 30 5.51 -17.24 23.87
C ALA A 30 4.45 -16.15 23.65
N SER A 31 4.39 -15.14 24.54
CA SER A 31 3.47 -14.01 24.39
C SER A 31 3.76 -13.21 23.12
N LEU A 32 5.04 -12.92 22.84
CA LEU A 32 5.46 -12.22 21.62
C LEU A 32 5.12 -13.01 20.35
N VAL A 33 5.34 -14.33 20.34
CA VAL A 33 5.01 -15.18 19.19
C VAL A 33 3.50 -15.22 18.94
N LEU A 34 2.69 -15.34 20.00
CA LEU A 34 1.23 -15.32 19.88
C LEU A 34 0.72 -13.99 19.33
N ILE A 35 1.24 -12.88 19.84
CA ILE A 35 0.92 -11.53 19.34
C ILE A 35 1.37 -11.41 17.88
N SER A 36 2.58 -11.86 17.55
CA SER A 36 3.10 -11.80 16.19
C SER A 36 2.25 -12.61 15.22
N MET A 37 1.84 -13.83 15.56
CA MET A 37 1.01 -14.65 14.69
C MET A 37 -0.41 -14.08 14.50
N TYR A 38 -0.96 -13.39 15.51
CA TYR A 38 -2.30 -12.82 15.42
C TYR A 38 -2.33 -11.45 14.73
N VAL A 39 -1.26 -10.67 14.86
CA VAL A 39 -1.17 -9.30 14.34
C VAL A 39 -0.44 -9.23 12.99
N LEU A 40 0.63 -10.00 12.78
CA LEU A 40 1.34 -10.05 11.49
C LEU A 40 0.66 -11.06 10.57
N LYS A 41 -0.46 -10.67 9.99
CA LYS A 41 -1.00 -11.37 8.81
C LYS A 41 -0.07 -11.12 7.62
N PRO A 42 0.15 -12.11 6.72
CA PRO A 42 0.85 -11.84 5.47
C PRO A 42 0.10 -10.73 4.73
N SER A 43 0.85 -9.72 4.27
CA SER A 43 0.33 -8.58 3.53
C SER A 43 0.93 -8.60 2.14
N TYR A 44 0.11 -8.83 1.14
CA TYR A 44 0.51 -8.81 -0.26
C TYR A 44 0.31 -7.41 -0.81
N GLN A 45 1.30 -6.94 -1.58
CA GLN A 45 1.23 -5.66 -2.26
C GLN A 45 1.17 -5.87 -3.76
N TYR A 46 0.27 -5.15 -4.41
CA TYR A 46 0.20 -5.08 -5.87
C TYR A 46 0.22 -3.62 -6.32
N SER A 47 1.03 -3.30 -7.34
CA SER A 47 1.16 -1.92 -7.85
C SER A 47 1.00 -1.86 -9.37
N THR A 48 0.35 -0.81 -9.86
CA THR A 48 0.25 -0.49 -11.29
C THR A 48 0.65 0.95 -11.54
N GLN A 49 1.19 1.20 -12.73
CA GLN A 49 1.59 2.53 -13.18
C GLN A 49 0.66 2.99 -14.28
N ILE A 50 0.16 4.21 -14.16
CA ILE A 50 -0.80 4.81 -15.07
C ILE A 50 -0.21 6.12 -15.60
N LEU A 51 -0.14 6.24 -16.91
CA LEU A 51 0.23 7.48 -17.59
C LEU A 51 -1.01 8.34 -17.81
N VAL A 52 -0.93 9.60 -17.40
CA VAL A 52 -2.02 10.57 -17.48
C VAL A 52 -1.54 11.81 -18.24
N GLY A 53 -2.16 12.11 -19.37
CA GLY A 53 -1.88 13.32 -20.15
C GLY A 53 -2.49 13.26 -21.54
N ASN A 54 -2.39 14.32 -22.34
CA ASN A 54 -2.84 14.30 -23.73
C ASN A 54 -1.90 13.43 -24.61
N LEU A 55 -2.23 12.15 -24.76
CA LEU A 55 -1.40 11.18 -25.50
C LEU A 55 -1.36 11.42 -27.02
N ASP A 56 -2.39 12.06 -27.59
CA ASP A 56 -2.45 12.41 -29.01
C ASP A 56 -1.53 13.58 -29.40
N GLU A 57 -1.14 14.42 -28.44
CA GLU A 57 -0.33 15.62 -28.69
C GLU A 57 1.18 15.41 -28.52
N PHE A 58 1.65 14.18 -28.25
CA PHE A 58 3.08 13.89 -28.06
C PHE A 58 3.95 14.23 -29.29
N ASN A 59 3.31 14.45 -30.47
CA ASN A 59 3.97 14.82 -31.72
C ASN A 59 3.96 16.32 -32.06
N LYS A 60 3.38 17.22 -31.24
CA LYS A 60 3.36 18.67 -31.52
C LYS A 60 4.11 19.48 -30.48
N GLU A 61 5.18 20.10 -30.97
CA GLU A 61 6.19 20.93 -30.33
C GLU A 61 5.67 21.94 -29.27
N ASN A 62 6.40 21.96 -28.14
CA ASN A 62 6.61 23.01 -27.14
C ASN A 62 5.50 24.02 -26.79
N SER A 63 5.11 24.02 -25.50
CA SER A 63 4.77 25.23 -24.73
C SER A 63 4.84 24.93 -23.23
N THR A 64 5.54 25.77 -22.47
CA THR A 64 5.67 25.70 -20.99
C THR A 64 4.33 25.71 -20.25
N ASN A 65 3.27 26.27 -20.85
CA ASN A 65 1.91 26.22 -20.31
C ASN A 65 1.35 24.78 -20.26
N LYS A 66 1.73 23.90 -21.19
CA LYS A 66 1.28 22.50 -21.23
C LYS A 66 1.82 21.67 -20.07
N THR A 67 3.00 22.00 -19.54
CA THR A 67 3.55 21.31 -18.36
C THR A 67 2.68 21.55 -17.13
N GLN A 68 2.11 22.75 -16.97
CA GLN A 68 1.22 23.08 -15.86
C GLN A 68 -0.15 22.42 -16.02
N GLU A 69 -0.70 22.41 -17.24
CA GLU A 69 -1.97 21.71 -17.55
C GLU A 69 -1.84 20.19 -17.31
N ASN A 70 -0.74 19.58 -17.75
CA ASN A 70 -0.48 18.16 -17.51
C ASN A 70 -0.36 17.84 -16.01
N LYS A 71 0.25 18.73 -15.20
CA LYS A 71 0.28 18.58 -13.74
C LYS A 71 -1.14 18.60 -13.15
N GLN A 72 -2.00 19.51 -13.61
CA GLN A 72 -3.39 19.58 -13.15
C GLN A 72 -4.18 18.32 -13.53
N LEU A 73 -3.94 17.76 -14.73
CA LEU A 73 -4.55 16.49 -15.14
C LEU A 73 -4.12 15.32 -14.24
N VAL A 74 -2.82 15.23 -13.91
CA VAL A 74 -2.29 14.23 -12.99
C VAL A 74 -2.92 14.37 -11.60
N THR A 75 -2.95 15.58 -11.04
CA THR A 75 -3.56 15.83 -9.73
C THR A 75 -5.05 15.47 -9.72
N SER A 76 -5.79 15.89 -10.75
CA SER A 76 -7.23 15.56 -10.87
C SER A 76 -7.47 14.06 -10.98
N TYR A 77 -6.61 13.33 -11.70
CA TYR A 77 -6.69 11.88 -11.80
C TYR A 77 -6.39 11.19 -10.47
N VAL A 78 -5.41 11.68 -9.70
CA VAL A 78 -5.12 11.21 -8.33
C VAL A 78 -6.33 11.41 -7.41
N ASP A 79 -7.01 12.56 -7.52
CA ASP A 79 -8.22 12.82 -6.73
C ASP A 79 -9.38 11.90 -7.11
N ILE A 80 -9.53 11.59 -8.41
CA ILE A 80 -10.53 10.61 -8.89
C ILE A 80 -10.21 9.20 -8.36
N LEU A 81 -8.95 8.77 -8.41
CA LEU A 81 -8.52 7.48 -7.85
C LEU A 81 -8.84 7.34 -6.36
N LYS A 82 -8.72 8.44 -5.59
CA LYS A 82 -9.03 8.48 -4.16
C LYS A 82 -10.50 8.76 -3.85
N SER A 83 -11.32 9.02 -4.87
CA SER A 83 -12.71 9.41 -4.69
C SER A 83 -13.53 8.28 -4.05
N PRO A 84 -14.34 8.57 -3.02
CA PRO A 84 -15.24 7.59 -2.41
C PRO A 84 -16.18 6.92 -3.41
N LEU A 85 -16.55 7.62 -4.49
CA LEU A 85 -17.41 7.09 -5.55
C LEU A 85 -16.75 5.93 -6.29
N ILE A 86 -15.46 6.08 -6.67
CA ILE A 86 -14.72 5.03 -7.37
C ILE A 86 -14.47 3.86 -6.42
N ILE A 87 -14.02 4.13 -5.20
CA ILE A 87 -13.73 3.09 -4.19
C ILE A 87 -15.00 2.28 -3.86
N SER A 88 -16.15 2.95 -3.73
CA SER A 88 -17.43 2.26 -3.49
C SER A 88 -17.92 1.48 -4.71
N THR A 89 -17.63 1.93 -5.93
CA THR A 89 -17.92 1.20 -7.16
C THR A 89 -17.07 -0.07 -7.25
N VAL A 90 -15.75 0.03 -7.04
CA VAL A 90 -14.82 -1.12 -7.00
C VAL A 90 -15.28 -2.14 -5.96
N LYS A 91 -15.66 -1.68 -4.75
CA LYS A 91 -16.21 -2.56 -3.70
C LYS A 91 -17.45 -3.32 -4.18
N LYS A 92 -18.40 -2.64 -4.84
CA LYS A 92 -19.62 -3.27 -5.36
C LYS A 92 -19.33 -4.27 -6.46
N THR A 93 -18.43 -3.94 -7.38
CA THR A 93 -18.02 -4.80 -8.50
C THR A 93 -17.37 -6.08 -8.01
N LEU A 94 -16.48 -5.97 -7.02
CA LEU A 94 -15.75 -7.12 -6.45
C LEU A 94 -16.47 -7.78 -5.27
N LYS A 95 -17.66 -7.28 -4.89
CA LYS A 95 -18.46 -7.76 -3.75
C LYS A 95 -17.63 -7.96 -2.47
N LEU A 96 -16.81 -6.96 -2.13
CA LEU A 96 -15.95 -7.03 -0.95
C LEU A 96 -16.76 -6.74 0.32
N GLU A 97 -16.57 -7.57 1.35
CA GLU A 97 -17.23 -7.46 2.66
C GLU A 97 -16.71 -6.28 3.51
N GLN A 98 -15.51 -5.78 3.20
CA GLN A 98 -14.89 -4.66 3.92
C GLN A 98 -15.57 -3.32 3.64
N SER A 99 -15.49 -2.39 4.58
CA SER A 99 -16.03 -1.04 4.39
C SER A 99 -15.24 -0.28 3.31
N SER A 100 -15.89 0.72 2.70
CA SER A 100 -15.21 1.60 1.73
C SER A 100 -14.08 2.41 2.37
N HIS A 101 -14.15 2.65 3.69
CA HIS A 101 -13.09 3.32 4.44
C HIS A 101 -11.87 2.41 4.63
N GLU A 102 -12.08 1.15 5.01
CA GLU A 102 -10.99 0.17 5.11
C GLU A 102 -10.31 -0.05 3.76
N LEU A 103 -11.08 -0.13 2.67
CA LEU A 103 -10.52 -0.23 1.32
C LEU A 103 -9.70 1.01 0.96
N ALA A 104 -10.19 2.22 1.28
CA ALA A 104 -9.48 3.46 1.02
C ALA A 104 -8.13 3.52 1.76
N GLN A 105 -8.05 3.03 3.00
CA GLN A 105 -6.80 2.98 3.77
C GLN A 105 -5.78 2.00 3.20
N LYS A 106 -6.23 0.97 2.47
CA LYS A 106 -5.36 -0.01 1.80
C LYS A 106 -4.82 0.46 0.46
N ILE A 107 -5.42 1.51 -0.11
CA ILE A 107 -5.02 2.10 -1.40
C ILE A 107 -4.06 3.26 -1.14
N SER A 108 -2.86 3.17 -1.71
CA SER A 108 -1.86 4.24 -1.74
C SER A 108 -1.69 4.71 -3.17
N VAL A 109 -1.85 6.01 -3.41
CA VAL A 109 -1.64 6.62 -4.73
C VAL A 109 -0.53 7.64 -4.60
N VAL A 110 0.53 7.44 -5.38
CA VAL A 110 1.72 8.28 -5.39
C VAL A 110 1.96 8.74 -6.82
N ASN A 111 2.06 10.05 -7.04
CA ASN A 111 2.59 10.60 -8.28
C ASN A 111 4.08 10.86 -8.10
N THR A 112 4.90 10.56 -9.10
CA THR A 112 6.30 11.02 -9.10
C THR A 112 6.30 12.51 -9.43
N ASP A 113 7.03 13.32 -8.66
CA ASP A 113 7.10 14.77 -8.87
C ASP A 113 7.54 15.12 -10.29
N ASN A 114 6.82 16.05 -10.92
CA ASN A 114 7.01 16.44 -12.32
C ASN A 114 6.84 15.30 -13.35
N SER A 115 6.22 14.18 -12.96
CA SER A 115 5.92 13.08 -13.86
C SER A 115 4.44 12.99 -14.18
N GLN A 116 4.14 12.47 -15.38
CA GLN A 116 2.80 12.10 -15.82
C GLN A 116 2.42 10.68 -15.36
N ILE A 117 3.27 10.02 -14.56
CA ILE A 117 3.08 8.66 -14.08
C ILE A 117 2.53 8.68 -12.65
N VAL A 118 1.36 8.07 -12.49
CA VAL A 118 0.72 7.80 -11.21
C VAL A 118 0.89 6.33 -10.87
N THR A 119 1.45 6.05 -9.71
CA THR A 119 1.58 4.69 -9.17
C THR A 119 0.46 4.45 -8.16
N VAL A 120 -0.33 3.40 -8.40
CA VAL A 120 -1.39 2.96 -7.51
C VAL A 120 -0.98 1.63 -6.89
N THR A 121 -0.96 1.59 -5.57
CA THR A 121 -0.54 0.44 -4.77
C THR A 121 -1.65 0.03 -3.84
N VAL A 122 -1.98 -1.26 -3.80
CA VAL A 122 -2.96 -1.82 -2.85
C VAL A 122 -2.29 -2.88 -2.00
N LYS A 123 -2.63 -2.90 -0.70
CA LYS A 123 -2.15 -3.88 0.27
C LYS A 123 -3.30 -4.65 0.91
N ASP A 124 -3.31 -5.96 0.81
CA ASP A 124 -4.29 -6.83 1.48
C ASP A 124 -3.71 -8.22 1.74
N SER A 125 -4.36 -9.02 2.58
CA SER A 125 -3.91 -10.37 2.96
C SER A 125 -4.14 -11.44 1.88
N ASN A 126 -4.91 -11.13 0.82
CA ASN A 126 -5.18 -12.08 -0.25
C ASN A 126 -4.65 -11.57 -1.59
N PRO A 127 -3.60 -12.19 -2.18
CA PRO A 127 -2.94 -11.69 -3.38
C PRO A 127 -3.88 -11.62 -4.60
N LYS A 128 -4.87 -12.51 -4.69
CA LYS A 128 -5.87 -12.47 -5.79
C LYS A 128 -6.75 -11.23 -5.67
N ILE A 129 -7.25 -10.97 -4.47
CA ILE A 129 -8.09 -9.80 -4.20
C ILE A 129 -7.31 -8.51 -4.44
N VAL A 130 -6.04 -8.43 -4.03
CA VAL A 130 -5.21 -7.24 -4.27
C VAL A 130 -5.09 -6.95 -5.77
N LYS A 131 -4.81 -7.99 -6.58
CA LYS A 131 -4.72 -7.88 -8.04
C LYS A 131 -6.03 -7.39 -8.66
N ASP A 132 -7.15 -8.01 -8.26
CA ASP A 132 -8.47 -7.64 -8.77
C ASP A 132 -8.83 -6.20 -8.38
N ILE A 133 -8.54 -5.77 -7.14
CA ILE A 133 -8.77 -4.39 -6.70
C ILE A 133 -7.97 -3.41 -7.56
N VAL A 134 -6.67 -3.64 -7.75
CA VAL A 134 -5.83 -2.72 -8.53
C VAL A 134 -6.33 -2.63 -9.97
N LYS A 135 -6.66 -3.77 -10.59
CA LYS A 135 -7.17 -3.82 -11.95
C LYS A 135 -8.49 -3.07 -12.08
N THR A 136 -9.49 -3.41 -11.26
CA THR A 136 -10.81 -2.78 -11.31
C THR A 136 -10.72 -1.29 -10.96
N LEU A 137 -9.86 -0.89 -10.03
CA LEU A 137 -9.63 0.52 -9.69
C LEU A 137 -9.07 1.30 -10.89
N ALA A 138 -8.09 0.74 -11.61
CA ALA A 138 -7.53 1.36 -12.81
C ALA A 138 -8.60 1.50 -13.93
N GLU A 139 -9.38 0.45 -14.18
CA GLU A 139 -10.45 0.47 -15.20
C GLU A 139 -11.56 1.48 -14.87
N GLN A 140 -12.06 1.47 -13.63
CA GLN A 140 -13.16 2.36 -13.21
C GLN A 140 -12.74 3.83 -13.14
N SER A 141 -11.50 4.10 -12.69
CA SER A 141 -10.95 5.47 -12.67
C SER A 141 -10.68 5.99 -14.07
N GLN A 142 -10.18 5.16 -14.99
CA GLN A 142 -10.03 5.52 -16.40
C GLN A 142 -11.37 5.87 -17.03
N GLN A 143 -12.39 5.02 -16.87
CA GLN A 143 -13.72 5.26 -17.42
C GLN A 143 -14.34 6.55 -16.87
N SER A 144 -14.25 6.77 -15.56
CA SER A 144 -14.79 7.98 -14.92
C SER A 144 -14.05 9.23 -15.39
N PHE A 145 -12.72 9.17 -15.49
CA PHE A 145 -11.91 10.29 -15.99
C PHE A 145 -12.30 10.65 -17.43
N GLN A 146 -12.43 9.67 -18.33
CA GLN A 146 -12.87 9.90 -19.72
C GLN A 146 -14.30 10.45 -19.82
N GLN A 147 -15.18 10.13 -18.86
CA GLN A 147 -16.53 10.67 -18.84
C GLN A 147 -16.56 12.15 -18.43
N TYR A 148 -15.72 12.55 -17.47
CA TYR A 148 -15.70 13.92 -16.95
C TYR A 148 -14.71 14.84 -17.67
N THR A 149 -13.77 14.27 -18.42
CA THR A 149 -12.78 15.02 -19.19
C THR A 149 -12.85 14.54 -20.65
N ASN A 150 -13.01 15.46 -21.59
CA ASN A 150 -13.02 15.17 -23.04
C ASN A 150 -11.60 14.83 -23.55
N VAL A 151 -10.88 13.98 -22.82
CA VAL A 151 -9.43 13.75 -22.93
C VAL A 151 -9.23 12.24 -23.00
N GLN A 152 -8.71 11.73 -24.12
CA GLN A 152 -8.50 10.28 -24.34
C GLN A 152 -7.21 9.74 -23.64
N GLY A 153 -6.72 10.47 -22.65
CA GLY A 153 -5.32 10.52 -22.26
C GLY A 153 -4.81 9.54 -21.20
N VAL A 154 -5.61 8.57 -20.77
CA VAL A 154 -5.22 7.65 -19.69
C VAL A 154 -4.76 6.33 -20.30
N LYS A 155 -3.49 5.96 -20.06
CA LYS A 155 -2.92 4.68 -20.49
C LYS A 155 -2.27 3.96 -19.32
N VAL A 156 -2.79 2.78 -19.02
CA VAL A 156 -2.16 1.88 -18.04
C VAL A 156 -0.84 1.36 -18.64
N LEU A 157 0.28 1.68 -18.00
CA LEU A 157 1.63 1.35 -18.46
C LEU A 157 2.06 -0.06 -18.06
N THR A 158 1.45 -0.62 -17.02
CA THR A 158 1.85 -1.92 -16.47
C THR A 158 0.61 -2.76 -16.20
N ASP A 159 0.52 -3.91 -16.89
CA ASP A 159 -0.48 -4.92 -16.58
C ASP A 159 -0.27 -5.41 -15.14
N PRO A 160 -1.33 -5.58 -14.34
CA PRO A 160 -1.25 -5.99 -12.95
C PRO A 160 -0.81 -7.46 -12.74
N GLN A 161 0.16 -7.93 -13.52
CA GLN A 161 0.84 -9.21 -13.33
C GLN A 161 2.33 -9.10 -12.94
N LEU A 162 2.98 -7.93 -12.99
CA LEU A 162 4.45 -7.80 -12.88
C LEU A 162 5.06 -7.08 -11.66
N GLN A 163 4.30 -6.67 -10.63
CA GLN A 163 4.88 -6.13 -9.38
C GLN A 163 4.34 -6.85 -8.13
N GLU A 164 4.65 -8.14 -8.03
CA GLU A 164 4.45 -8.92 -6.80
C GLU A 164 5.67 -8.69 -5.90
N GLN A 165 5.55 -7.79 -4.92
CA GLN A 165 6.53 -7.67 -3.83
C GLN A 165 5.94 -8.37 -2.60
N ALA A 166 6.55 -9.50 -2.23
CA ALA A 166 6.25 -10.27 -1.03
C ALA A 166 6.90 -9.66 0.21
#